data_AF-A0A3C0L6W1-F1
#
_entry.id   AF-A0A3C0L6W1-F1
#
_cell.length_a   1.000
_cell.length_b   1.000
_cell.length_c   1.000
_cell.angle_alpha   90.00
_cell.angle_beta   90.00
_cell.angle_gamma   90.00
#
_symmetry.space_group_name_H-M   'P 1'
#
loop_
_entity.id
_entity.type
_entity.pdbx_description
1 polymer ?
#
loop_
_entity_poly.entity_id
_entity_poly.type
_entity_poly.pdbx_seq_one_letter_code
_entity_poly.pdbx_strand_id
1 'polypeptide(L)'
;MCSIFKRSRRTFASLLLMVGLSQPVAAFDFDIDADGQAQPLTDGLLMIRHLFGFSGTALINGAVAAVAERREAAEIESYLTENSAALDIDGDGKALPLTDGLLIIRYLFGFSGDALVQGAIAADAKIKQATEVEAQLFAV
;
A
#
# COMPACT_ATOMS: atom_id res chain seq x y z
N MET A 1 -76.76 -6.21 5.61
CA MET A 1 -75.50 -5.65 5.07
C MET A 1 -74.46 -5.55 6.18
N CYS A 2 -73.26 -6.06 5.90
CA CYS A 2 -71.95 -5.81 6.53
C CYS A 2 -71.78 -5.77 8.07
N SER A 3 -71.25 -6.88 8.59
CA SER A 3 -70.22 -6.86 9.66
C SER A 3 -68.89 -6.31 9.13
N ILE A 4 -68.04 -5.72 9.98
CA ILE A 4 -66.65 -6.18 10.24
C ILE A 4 -65.96 -5.25 11.26
N PHE A 5 -65.59 -5.89 12.37
CA PHE A 5 -64.64 -5.48 13.40
C PHE A 5 -63.21 -5.76 12.91
N LYS A 6 -62.27 -4.81 13.02
CA LYS A 6 -60.80 -5.01 13.03
C LYS A 6 -60.12 -3.63 13.18
N ARG A 7 -58.99 -3.43 13.85
CA ARG A 7 -58.15 -4.22 14.77
C ARG A 7 -57.01 -3.28 15.15
N SER A 8 -56.80 -3.17 16.46
CA SER A 8 -55.58 -2.89 17.21
C SER A 8 -54.35 -2.33 16.46
N ARG A 9 -53.87 -1.19 16.98
CA ARG A 9 -52.61 -0.52 16.69
C ARG A 9 -51.45 -1.53 16.71
N ARG A 10 -50.70 -1.63 15.62
CA ARG A 10 -49.42 -2.33 15.57
C ARG A 10 -48.32 -1.28 15.45
N THR A 11 -47.62 -1.07 16.55
CA THR A 11 -46.30 -0.43 16.57
C THR A 11 -45.37 -1.23 15.66
N PHE A 12 -44.91 -0.63 14.57
CA PHE A 12 -43.77 -1.14 13.81
C PHE A 12 -42.51 -0.72 14.56
N ALA A 13 -41.95 -1.63 15.35
CA ALA A 13 -40.56 -1.52 15.75
C ALA A 13 -39.72 -1.71 14.49
N SER A 14 -39.22 -0.60 13.93
CA SER A 14 -38.26 -0.60 12.85
C SER A 14 -36.94 -1.12 13.40
N LEU A 15 -36.68 -2.41 13.21
CA LEU A 15 -35.37 -3.01 13.44
C LEU A 15 -34.45 -2.56 12.31
N LEU A 16 -33.83 -1.39 12.50
CA LEU A 16 -32.78 -0.89 11.63
C LEU A 16 -31.53 -1.77 11.86
N LEU A 17 -31.40 -2.82 11.07
CA LEU A 17 -30.19 -3.62 10.98
C LEU A 17 -29.09 -2.70 10.42
N MET A 18 -28.33 -2.09 11.33
CA MET A 18 -27.05 -1.45 11.03
C MET A 18 -26.09 -2.55 10.57
N VAL A 19 -26.19 -2.95 9.31
CA VAL A 19 -25.13 -3.68 8.63
C VAL A 19 -23.94 -2.72 8.63
N GLY A 20 -23.03 -2.92 9.57
CA GLY A 20 -21.76 -2.22 9.58
C GLY A 20 -21.08 -2.55 8.26
N LEU A 21 -20.97 -1.56 7.39
CA LEU A 21 -20.09 -1.62 6.23
C LEU A 21 -18.67 -1.67 6.80
N SER A 22 -18.17 -2.88 7.07
CA SER A 22 -16.73 -3.07 7.24
C SER A 22 -16.16 -2.79 5.86
N GLN A 23 -15.74 -1.55 5.62
CA GLN A 23 -14.98 -1.22 4.43
C GLN A 23 -13.78 -2.19 4.42
N PRO A 24 -13.49 -2.87 3.30
CA PRO A 24 -12.24 -3.60 3.22
C PRO A 24 -11.13 -2.57 3.49
N VAL A 25 -10.26 -2.85 4.46
CA VAL A 25 -8.99 -2.14 4.54
C VAL A 25 -8.33 -2.39 3.19
N ALA A 26 -8.10 -1.33 2.41
CA ALA A 26 -7.37 -1.45 1.16
C ALA A 26 -6.02 -2.08 1.50
N ALA A 27 -5.68 -3.19 0.84
CA ALA A 27 -4.34 -3.75 0.93
C ALA A 27 -3.35 -2.71 0.42
N PHE A 28 -2.14 -2.70 0.99
CA PHE A 28 -1.07 -1.89 0.46
C PHE A 28 -0.78 -2.28 -0.99
N ASP A 29 -0.53 -1.30 -1.84
CA ASP A 29 -0.03 -1.48 -3.19
C ASP A 29 1.18 -0.55 -3.43
N PHE A 30 1.97 -0.83 -4.46
CA PHE A 30 3.08 0.03 -4.87
C PHE A 30 2.64 1.25 -5.70
N ASP A 31 1.34 1.56 -5.79
CA ASP A 31 0.82 2.78 -6.40
C ASP A 31 0.74 3.88 -5.32
N ILE A 32 1.92 4.40 -5.00
CA ILE A 32 2.19 5.34 -3.92
C ILE A 32 1.60 6.72 -4.20
N ASP A 33 1.42 7.13 -5.46
CA ASP A 33 0.71 8.37 -5.80
C ASP A 33 -0.74 8.17 -6.29
N ALA A 34 -1.22 6.91 -6.30
CA ALA A 34 -2.58 6.52 -6.64
C ALA A 34 -3.00 7.02 -8.04
N ASP A 35 -2.13 6.85 -9.03
CA ASP A 35 -2.38 7.20 -10.42
C ASP A 35 -2.92 6.03 -11.27
N GLY A 36 -3.03 4.85 -10.64
CA GLY A 36 -3.46 3.59 -11.24
C GLY A 36 -2.31 2.73 -11.77
N GLN A 37 -1.05 3.13 -11.59
CA GLN A 37 0.12 2.41 -12.06
C GLN A 37 1.25 2.47 -11.03
N ALA A 38 1.80 1.31 -10.65
CA ALA A 38 3.07 1.28 -9.93
C ALA A 38 4.25 1.45 -10.91
N GLN A 39 4.92 2.60 -10.88
CA GLN A 39 6.05 2.91 -11.77
C GLN A 39 7.34 3.24 -11.00
N PRO A 40 8.51 2.92 -11.56
CA PRO A 40 9.77 3.08 -10.84
C PRO A 40 10.16 4.54 -10.59
N LEU A 41 9.79 5.47 -11.48
CA LEU A 41 10.21 6.88 -11.41
C LEU A 41 9.21 7.79 -10.71
N THR A 42 8.01 7.30 -10.41
CA THR A 42 7.02 7.97 -9.55
C THR A 42 7.01 7.29 -8.20
N ASP A 43 6.46 6.08 -8.13
CA ASP A 43 6.22 5.34 -6.89
C ASP A 43 7.50 4.84 -6.24
N GLY A 44 8.34 4.19 -7.03
CA GLY A 44 9.64 3.70 -6.56
C GLY A 44 10.52 4.85 -6.03
N LEU A 45 10.45 6.02 -6.69
CA LEU A 45 11.20 7.19 -6.28
C LEU A 45 10.63 7.85 -5.02
N LEU A 46 9.30 7.97 -4.89
CA LEU A 46 8.64 8.46 -3.68
C LEU A 46 8.97 7.57 -2.48
N MET A 47 8.81 6.26 -2.65
CA MET A 47 9.10 5.26 -1.61
C MET A 47 10.57 5.32 -1.18
N ILE A 48 11.54 5.26 -2.10
CA ILE A 48 12.95 5.23 -1.70
C ILE A 48 13.39 6.56 -1.05
N ARG A 49 12.85 7.70 -1.50
CA ARG A 49 13.06 9.01 -0.84
C ARG A 49 12.53 8.99 0.59
N HIS A 50 11.32 8.49 0.80
CA HIS A 50 10.76 8.34 2.14
C HIS A 50 11.63 7.45 3.04
N LEU A 51 12.11 6.30 2.53
CA LEU A 51 13.00 5.40 3.28
C LEU A 51 14.36 6.04 3.61
N PHE A 52 14.84 6.99 2.80
CA PHE A 52 16.00 7.83 3.14
C PHE A 52 15.68 8.99 4.10
N GLY A 53 14.42 9.16 4.51
CA GLY A 53 13.96 10.19 5.43
C GLY A 53 13.66 11.55 4.78
N PHE A 54 13.50 11.61 3.46
CA PHE A 54 13.05 12.83 2.78
C PHE A 54 11.56 13.06 3.01
N SER A 55 11.17 14.32 3.19
CA SER A 55 9.79 14.76 3.44
C SER A 55 9.47 16.07 2.70
N GLY A 56 8.21 16.49 2.72
CA GLY A 56 7.77 17.74 2.12
C GLY A 56 8.12 17.85 0.63
N THR A 57 8.58 19.03 0.18
CA THR A 57 8.95 19.23 -1.22
C THR A 57 10.05 18.28 -1.71
N ALA A 58 11.00 17.90 -0.85
CA ALA A 58 12.10 17.03 -1.26
C ALA A 58 11.64 15.59 -1.53
N LEU A 59 10.55 15.15 -0.89
CA LEU A 59 9.88 13.89 -1.18
C LEU A 59 9.23 13.92 -2.56
N ILE A 60 8.38 14.92 -2.83
CA ILE A 60 7.46 14.90 -3.97
C ILE A 60 7.99 15.54 -5.27
N ASN A 61 9.02 16.39 -5.20
CA ASN A 61 9.44 17.17 -6.36
C ASN A 61 9.90 16.27 -7.52
N GLY A 62 9.19 16.35 -8.64
CA GLY A 62 9.46 15.59 -9.86
C GLY A 62 9.19 14.09 -9.76
N ALA A 63 8.51 13.62 -8.72
CA ALA A 63 8.22 12.21 -8.48
C ALA A 63 6.71 11.88 -8.41
N VAL A 64 5.83 12.88 -8.43
CA VAL A 64 4.38 12.67 -8.46
C VAL A 64 3.89 12.73 -9.91
N ALA A 65 3.12 11.74 -10.35
CA ALA A 65 2.55 11.66 -11.67
C ALA A 65 1.58 12.82 -11.96
N ALA A 66 1.40 13.12 -13.25
CA ALA A 66 0.48 14.17 -13.65
C ALA A 66 -0.97 13.88 -13.23
N VAL A 67 -1.38 12.61 -13.29
CA VAL A 67 -2.75 12.14 -13.00
C VAL A 67 -2.91 11.54 -11.61
N ALA A 68 -1.89 11.63 -10.75
CA ALA A 68 -1.92 11.16 -9.37
C ALA A 68 -3.07 11.74 -8.56
N GLU A 69 -3.74 10.89 -7.79
CA GLU A 69 -4.77 11.27 -6.82
C GLU A 69 -4.15 11.66 -5.47
N ARG A 70 -3.08 10.99 -5.04
CA ARG A 70 -2.32 11.26 -3.80
C ARG A 70 -1.10 12.11 -4.12
N ARG A 71 -1.21 13.43 -3.95
CA ARG A 71 -0.24 14.39 -4.49
C ARG A 71 0.55 15.13 -3.44
N GLU A 72 -0.04 15.31 -2.26
CA GLU A 72 0.56 16.10 -1.21
C GLU A 72 1.57 15.26 -0.43
N ALA A 73 2.70 15.88 -0.07
CA ALA A 73 3.76 15.18 0.66
C ALA A 73 3.23 14.52 1.94
N ALA A 74 2.35 15.21 2.68
CA ALA A 74 1.75 14.66 3.90
C ALA A 74 0.90 13.40 3.64
N GLU A 75 0.19 13.32 2.52
CA GLU A 75 -0.62 12.15 2.18
C GLU A 75 0.26 10.96 1.81
N ILE A 76 1.32 11.20 1.03
CA ILE A 76 2.30 10.18 0.64
C ILE A 76 3.06 9.69 1.87
N GLU A 77 3.49 10.59 2.75
CA GLU A 77 4.16 10.24 4.01
C GLU A 77 3.25 9.39 4.91
N SER A 78 1.96 9.75 5.03
CA SER A 78 0.99 8.96 5.80
C SER A 78 0.84 7.57 5.21
N TYR A 79 0.64 7.47 3.89
CA TYR A 79 0.47 6.19 3.20
C TYR A 79 1.66 5.26 3.38
N LEU A 80 2.89 5.76 3.20
CA LEU A 80 4.11 4.95 3.36
C LEU A 80 4.36 4.57 4.83
N THR A 81 4.08 5.48 5.77
CA THR A 81 4.29 5.21 7.21
C THR A 81 3.31 4.15 7.73
N GLU A 82 2.02 4.28 7.37
CA GLU A 82 0.96 3.35 7.76
C GLU A 82 1.22 1.94 7.20
N ASN A 83 1.87 1.84 6.04
CA ASN A 83 2.18 0.59 5.37
C ASN A 83 3.66 0.18 5.47
N SER A 84 4.42 0.75 6.41
CA SER A 84 5.85 0.49 6.57
C SER A 84 6.20 -1.00 6.74
N ALA A 85 5.30 -1.80 7.32
CA ALA A 85 5.48 -3.25 7.44
C ALA A 85 5.44 -3.99 6.10
N ALA A 86 4.71 -3.46 5.11
CA ALA A 86 4.67 -4.04 3.76
C ALA A 86 5.91 -3.67 2.93
N LEU A 87 6.66 -2.66 3.37
CA LEU A 87 7.93 -2.25 2.76
C LEU A 87 9.13 -3.08 3.26
N ASP A 88 8.96 -3.97 4.25
CA ASP A 88 10.00 -4.92 4.70
C ASP A 88 9.91 -6.19 3.83
N ILE A 89 10.68 -6.19 2.75
CA ILE A 89 10.67 -7.25 1.73
C ILE A 89 11.63 -8.37 2.09
N ASP A 90 12.76 -8.05 2.72
CA ASP A 90 13.73 -9.06 3.13
C ASP A 90 13.41 -9.70 4.49
N GLY A 91 12.41 -9.16 5.19
CA GLY A 91 11.78 -9.72 6.38
C GLY A 91 12.62 -9.56 7.64
N ASP A 92 13.59 -8.65 7.68
CA ASP A 92 14.44 -8.42 8.85
C ASP A 92 13.74 -7.60 9.97
N GLY A 93 12.54 -7.08 9.70
CA GLY A 93 11.75 -6.24 10.60
C GLY A 93 11.97 -4.74 10.41
N LYS A 94 12.73 -4.32 9.38
CA LYS A 94 13.05 -2.93 9.06
C LYS A 94 12.84 -2.69 7.57
N ALA A 95 12.12 -1.63 7.23
CA ALA A 95 12.09 -1.14 5.86
C ALA A 95 13.26 -0.15 5.67
N LEU A 96 14.31 -0.55 4.95
CA LEU A 96 15.49 0.28 4.71
C LEU A 96 15.69 0.60 3.23
N PRO A 97 16.25 1.78 2.90
CA PRO A 97 16.30 2.25 1.51
C PRO A 97 17.20 1.42 0.59
N LEU A 98 18.29 0.86 1.13
CA LEU A 98 19.30 0.14 0.33
C LEU A 98 19.11 -1.38 0.32
N THR A 99 18.18 -1.90 1.13
CA THR A 99 17.82 -3.32 1.13
C THR A 99 16.45 -3.48 0.49
N ASP A 100 15.38 -3.03 1.15
CA ASP A 100 14.03 -3.20 0.65
C ASP A 100 13.69 -2.20 -0.45
N GLY A 101 14.01 -0.92 -0.24
CA GLY A 101 13.76 0.12 -1.23
C GLY A 101 14.47 -0.16 -2.56
N LEU A 102 15.67 -0.75 -2.49
CA LEU A 102 16.42 -1.15 -3.68
C LEU A 102 15.79 -2.38 -4.36
N LEU A 103 15.29 -3.36 -3.61
CA LEU A 103 14.56 -4.50 -4.19
C LEU A 103 13.28 -4.05 -4.90
N ILE A 104 12.47 -3.21 -4.24
CA ILE A 104 11.20 -2.72 -4.79
C ILE A 104 11.43 -1.91 -6.06
N ILE A 105 12.35 -0.92 -6.06
CA ILE A 105 12.57 -0.10 -7.26
C ILE A 105 13.14 -0.92 -8.43
N ARG A 106 13.99 -1.91 -8.15
CA ARG A 106 14.50 -2.84 -9.18
C ARG A 106 13.39 -3.68 -9.79
N TYR A 107 12.48 -4.18 -8.95
CA TYR A 107 11.30 -4.90 -9.42
C TYR A 107 10.38 -4.02 -10.27
N LEU A 108 10.14 -2.76 -9.89
CA LEU A 108 9.38 -1.80 -10.70
C LEU A 108 10.07 -1.47 -12.04
N PHE A 109 11.40 -1.55 -12.12
CA PHE A 109 12.16 -1.50 -13.38
C PHE A 109 12.12 -2.81 -14.19
N GLY A 110 11.49 -3.86 -13.67
CA GLY A 110 11.36 -5.17 -14.32
C GLY A 110 12.58 -6.09 -14.14
N PHE A 111 13.46 -5.83 -13.17
CA PHE A 111 14.54 -6.76 -12.84
C PHE A 111 14.03 -7.96 -12.04
N SER A 112 14.67 -9.10 -12.27
CA SER A 112 14.36 -10.40 -11.67
C SER A 112 15.63 -11.24 -11.47
N GLY A 113 15.52 -12.36 -10.76
CA GLY A 113 16.64 -13.28 -10.50
C GLY A 113 17.81 -12.60 -9.79
N ASP A 114 19.03 -12.92 -10.22
CA ASP A 114 20.24 -12.36 -9.61
C ASP A 114 20.29 -10.82 -9.70
N ALA A 115 19.78 -10.23 -10.80
CA ALA A 115 19.78 -8.78 -10.99
C ALA A 115 18.88 -8.04 -9.98
N LEU A 116 17.82 -8.71 -9.50
CA LEU A 116 16.96 -8.18 -8.45
C LEU A 116 17.72 -8.10 -7.12
N VAL A 117 18.37 -9.19 -6.71
CA VAL A 117 18.90 -9.34 -5.34
C VAL A 117 20.37 -8.92 -5.15
N GLN A 118 21.16 -8.85 -6.23
CA GLN A 118 22.60 -8.62 -6.12
C GLN A 118 22.93 -7.31 -5.40
N GLY A 119 23.59 -7.42 -4.24
CA GLY A 119 24.01 -6.27 -3.43
C GLY A 119 22.88 -5.55 -2.69
N ALA A 120 21.65 -6.08 -2.71
CA ALA A 120 20.49 -5.52 -1.99
C ALA A 120 20.12 -6.34 -0.74
N ILE A 121 20.53 -7.61 -0.63
CA ILE A 121 20.18 -8.45 0.53
C ILE A 121 21.02 -8.08 1.76
N ALA A 122 20.37 -7.71 2.86
CA ALA A 122 21.05 -7.44 4.12
C ALA A 122 21.67 -8.72 4.74
N ALA A 123 22.63 -8.55 5.65
CA ALA A 123 23.22 -9.68 6.35
C ALA A 123 22.19 -10.43 7.23
N ASP A 124 21.32 -9.67 7.89
CA ASP A 124 20.24 -10.09 8.80
C ASP A 124 18.90 -10.36 8.10
N ALA A 125 18.82 -10.19 6.77
CA ALA A 125 17.67 -10.56 5.96
C ALA A 125 17.22 -12.01 6.24
N LYS A 126 15.91 -12.21 6.35
CA LYS A 126 15.32 -13.56 6.49
C LYS A 126 15.04 -14.20 5.14
N ILE A 127 14.75 -13.37 4.14
CA ILE A 127 14.47 -13.75 2.76
C ILE A 127 15.67 -13.33 1.91
N LYS A 128 16.34 -14.30 1.27
CA LYS A 128 17.61 -14.05 0.55
C LYS A 128 17.60 -14.51 -0.89
N GLN A 129 16.75 -15.48 -1.22
CA GLN A 129 16.69 -16.07 -2.54
C GLN A 129 15.81 -15.22 -3.45
N ALA A 130 16.27 -14.94 -4.67
CA ALA A 130 15.53 -14.12 -5.62
C ALA A 130 14.09 -14.59 -5.83
N THR A 131 13.87 -15.90 -5.91
CA THR A 131 12.53 -16.49 -6.07
C THR A 131 11.60 -16.20 -4.89
N GLU A 132 12.13 -16.12 -3.67
CA GLU A 132 11.34 -15.82 -2.47
C GLU A 132 11.06 -14.32 -2.38
N VAL A 133 12.05 -13.49 -2.72
CA VAL A 133 11.90 -12.03 -2.81
C VAL A 133 10.85 -11.66 -3.85
N GLU A 134 10.88 -12.27 -5.04
CA GLU A 134 9.86 -12.06 -6.08
C GLU A 134 8.47 -12.46 -5.61
N ALA A 135 8.36 -13.59 -4.88
CA ALA A 135 7.10 -14.02 -4.31
C ALA A 135 6.56 -13.02 -3.28
N GLN A 136 7.45 -12.43 -2.46
CA GLN A 136 7.09 -11.41 -1.48
C GLN A 136 6.62 -10.11 -2.16
N LEU A 137 7.33 -9.66 -3.20
CA LEU A 137 6.96 -8.46 -3.97
C LEU A 137 5.66 -8.64 -4.77
N PHE A 138 5.36 -9.84 -5.24
CA PHE A 138 4.12 -10.15 -5.95
C PHE A 138 2.91 -10.28 -4.99
N ALA A 139 3.16 -10.54 -3.71
CA ALA A 139 2.10 -10.71 -2.70
C ALA A 139 1.60 -9.38 -2.11
N VAL A 140 2.26 -8.27 -2.45
CA VAL A 140 1.81 -6.89 -2.23
C VAL A 140 0.79 -6.54 -3.31
#